data_AF-A0A975AEI2-F1
#
_entry.id   AF-A0A975AEI2-F1
#
_cell.length_a   1.000
_cell.length_b   1.000
_cell.length_c   1.000
_cell.angle_alpha   90.00
_cell.angle_beta   90.00
_cell.angle_gamma   90.00
#
_symmetry.space_group_name_H-M   'P 1'
#
loop_
_entity.id
_entity.type
_entity.pdbx_description
1 polymer ?
#
loop_
_entity_poly.entity_id
_entity_poly.type
_entity_poly.pdbx_seq_one_letter_code
_entity_poly.pdbx_strand_id
1 'polypeptide(L)'
;MSLKKSKDNYKEKYFRLMADIENIKLRYIRDIENIKKISCESAIRSFLPIIDSIELIYKNTSNEKIRSSIKVTLRITSTMFKNSNVSIINPNKFEKFNPLIHQAIVSIKMPVKENLIFSVLQKGYFIEKKLLRPALVSVTCK
;
A
#
# COMPACT_ATOMS: atom_id res chain seq x y z
N MET A 1 3.39 -31.59 -56.81
CA MET A 1 2.47 -30.66 -56.10
C MET A 1 2.43 -30.86 -54.57
N SER A 2 2.81 -32.02 -54.03
CA SER A 2 2.83 -32.29 -52.57
C SER A 2 3.90 -31.51 -51.79
N LEU A 3 5.12 -31.39 -52.34
CA LEU A 3 6.26 -30.74 -51.68
C LEU A 3 6.07 -29.23 -51.43
N LYS A 4 5.33 -28.52 -52.29
CA LYS A 4 4.99 -27.10 -52.07
C LYS A 4 3.98 -26.93 -50.92
N LYS A 5 2.91 -27.74 -50.92
CA LYS A 5 1.89 -27.72 -49.85
C LYS A 5 2.47 -28.03 -48.47
N SER A 6 3.38 -29.00 -48.36
CA SER A 6 4.05 -29.28 -47.08
C SER A 6 4.93 -28.12 -46.64
N LYS A 7 5.70 -27.51 -47.55
CA LYS A 7 6.53 -26.32 -47.25
C LYS A 7 5.70 -25.12 -46.75
N ASP A 8 4.54 -24.88 -47.35
CA ASP A 8 3.66 -23.77 -46.96
C ASP A 8 3.00 -24.03 -45.59
N ASN A 9 2.59 -25.27 -45.31
CA ASN A 9 2.11 -25.67 -43.98
C ASN A 9 3.17 -25.50 -42.88
N TYR A 10 4.42 -25.84 -43.15
CA TYR A 10 5.51 -25.64 -42.17
C TYR A 10 5.79 -24.16 -41.93
N LYS A 11 5.74 -23.32 -42.98
CA LYS A 11 5.85 -21.87 -42.83
C LYS A 11 4.74 -21.30 -41.96
N GLU A 12 3.49 -21.70 -42.21
CA GLU A 12 2.35 -21.21 -41.43
C GLU A 12 2.44 -21.61 -39.95
N LYS A 13 2.83 -22.86 -39.68
CA LYS A 13 3.11 -23.32 -38.31
C LYS A 13 4.26 -22.53 -37.67
N TYR A 14 5.33 -22.26 -38.42
CA TYR A 14 6.47 -21.48 -37.94
C TYR A 14 6.06 -20.06 -37.58
N PHE A 15 5.32 -19.37 -38.45
CA PHE A 15 4.83 -18.01 -38.17
C PHE A 15 3.88 -17.97 -36.96
N ARG A 16 3.02 -18.98 -36.82
CA ARG A 16 2.13 -19.11 -35.65
C ARG A 16 2.93 -19.31 -34.35
N LEU A 17 3.91 -20.22 -34.36
CA LEU A 17 4.78 -20.44 -33.21
C LEU A 17 5.57 -19.18 -32.83
N MET A 18 6.06 -18.43 -33.82
CA MET A 18 6.74 -17.15 -33.57
C MET A 18 5.80 -16.13 -32.91
N ALA A 19 4.56 -16.02 -33.40
CA ALA A 19 3.55 -15.16 -32.79
C ALA A 19 3.19 -15.59 -31.35
N ASP A 20 3.09 -16.89 -31.09
CA ASP A 20 2.83 -17.43 -29.75
C ASP A 20 3.98 -17.11 -28.79
N ILE A 21 5.23 -17.27 -29.24
CA ILE A 21 6.43 -16.91 -28.46
C ILE A 21 6.45 -15.42 -28.13
N GLU A 22 6.12 -14.55 -29.09
CA GLU A 22 6.08 -13.11 -28.89
C GLU A 22 5.00 -12.72 -27.87
N ASN A 23 3.80 -13.30 -27.98
CA ASN A 23 2.72 -13.11 -27.01
C ASN A 23 3.11 -13.57 -25.60
N ILE A 24 3.77 -14.72 -25.48
CA ILE A 24 4.28 -15.25 -24.22
C ILE A 24 5.33 -14.30 -23.64
N LYS A 25 6.27 -13.80 -24.44
CA LYS A 25 7.30 -12.85 -23.99
C LYS A 25 6.67 -11.56 -23.45
N LEU A 26 5.70 -10.98 -24.16
CA LEU A 26 4.97 -9.79 -23.72
C LEU A 26 4.17 -10.03 -22.42
N ARG A 27 3.66 -11.24 -22.23
CA ARG A 27 3.01 -11.64 -20.97
C ARG A 27 4.02 -11.75 -19.83
N TYR A 28 5.14 -12.43 -20.04
CA TYR A 28 6.18 -12.58 -19.01
C TYR A 28 6.73 -11.24 -18.52
N ILE A 29 6.93 -10.26 -19.41
CA ILE A 29 7.38 -8.92 -19.00
C ILE A 29 6.38 -8.28 -18.04
N ARG A 30 5.08 -8.34 -18.34
CA ARG A 30 4.02 -7.84 -17.47
C ARG A 30 3.96 -8.58 -16.14
N ASP A 31 4.12 -9.91 -16.16
CA ASP A 31 4.09 -10.72 -14.94
C ASP A 31 5.29 -10.39 -14.02
N ILE A 32 6.49 -10.18 -14.60
CA ILE A 32 7.68 -9.76 -13.84
C ILE A 32 7.46 -8.40 -13.19
N GLU A 33 6.89 -7.43 -13.90
CA GLU A 33 6.56 -6.11 -13.34
C GLU A 33 5.55 -6.22 -12.20
N ASN A 34 4.52 -7.06 -12.35
CA ASN A 34 3.52 -7.30 -11.31
C ASN A 34 4.14 -7.96 -10.07
N ILE A 35 4.99 -8.97 -10.25
CA ILE A 35 5.69 -9.65 -9.14
C ILE A 35 6.56 -8.67 -8.36
N LYS A 36 7.28 -7.76 -9.06
CA LYS A 36 8.08 -6.71 -8.41
C LYS A 36 7.20 -5.81 -7.55
N LYS A 37 6.07 -5.34 -8.08
CA LYS A 37 5.12 -4.49 -7.34
C LYS A 37 4.57 -5.18 -6.09
N ILE A 38 4.15 -6.43 -6.23
CA ILE A 38 3.61 -7.24 -5.11
C ILE A 38 4.68 -7.49 -4.05
N SER A 39 5.92 -7.78 -4.47
CA SER A 39 7.05 -7.98 -3.55
C SER A 39 7.36 -6.72 -2.75
N CYS A 40 7.38 -5.55 -3.40
CA CYS A 40 7.56 -4.27 -2.72
C CYS A 40 6.42 -3.97 -1.74
N GLU A 41 5.17 -4.24 -2.13
CA GLU A 41 3.99 -4.10 -1.27
C GLU A 41 4.11 -4.98 -0.02
N SER A 42 4.47 -6.25 -0.19
CA SER A 42 4.64 -7.19 0.93
C SER A 42 5.75 -6.74 1.89
N ALA A 43 6.89 -6.28 1.35
CA ALA A 43 8.02 -5.77 2.14
C ALA A 43 7.66 -4.50 2.93
N ILE A 44 6.91 -3.57 2.32
CA ILE A 44 6.44 -2.37 3.04
C ILE A 44 5.44 -2.78 4.13
N ARG A 45 4.52 -3.70 3.82
CA ARG A 45 3.51 -4.18 4.77
C ARG A 45 4.13 -4.85 5.99
N SER A 46 5.20 -5.63 5.83
CA SER A 46 5.93 -6.24 6.95
C SER A 46 6.72 -5.22 7.77
N PHE A 47 7.06 -4.07 7.18
CA PHE A 47 7.75 -2.98 7.88
C PHE A 47 6.81 -2.10 8.72
N LEU A 48 5.53 -1.96 8.36
CA LEU A 48 4.55 -1.12 9.06
C LEU A 48 4.48 -1.35 10.59
N PRO A 49 4.46 -2.58 11.11
CA PRO A 49 4.42 -2.84 12.56
C PRO A 49 5.61 -2.24 13.33
N ILE A 50 6.77 -2.10 12.68
CA ILE A 50 7.97 -1.52 13.29
C ILE A 50 7.75 -0.02 13.50
N ILE A 51 7.20 0.69 12.51
CA ILE A 51 6.86 2.11 12.66
C ILE A 51 5.80 2.30 13.73
N ASP A 52 4.76 1.47 13.75
CA ASP A 52 3.71 1.56 14.77
C ASP A 52 4.28 1.37 16.17
N SER A 53 5.24 0.45 16.32
CA SER A 53 5.96 0.24 17.58
C SER A 53 6.77 1.47 17.98
N ILE A 54 7.48 2.10 17.04
CA ILE A 54 8.23 3.35 17.28
C ILE A 54 7.27 4.50 17.67
N GLU A 55 6.11 4.61 17.03
CA GLU A 55 5.09 5.61 17.38
C GLU A 55 4.49 5.37 18.77
N LEU A 56 4.30 4.11 19.16
CA LEU A 56 3.84 3.74 20.50
C LEU A 56 4.88 4.12 21.55
N ILE A 57 6.16 3.81 21.31
CA ILE A 57 7.27 4.23 22.18
C ILE A 57 7.32 5.76 22.28
N TYR A 58 7.16 6.47 21.16
CA TYR A 58 7.13 7.93 21.15
C TYR A 58 6.02 8.51 22.03
N LYS A 59 4.83 7.90 22.04
CA LYS A 59 3.68 8.33 22.87
C LYS A 59 3.91 8.08 24.36
N ASN A 60 4.57 6.98 24.71
CA ASN A 60 4.76 6.57 26.11
C ASN A 60 6.06 7.10 26.75
N THR A 61 6.94 7.72 25.97
CA THR A 61 8.23 8.24 26.47
C THR A 61 8.07 9.64 27.07
N SER A 62 8.30 9.76 28.38
CA SER A 62 8.27 11.05 29.09
C SER A 62 9.58 11.85 28.98
N ASN A 63 10.71 11.18 28.73
CA ASN A 63 12.02 11.85 28.63
C ASN A 63 12.16 12.59 27.29
N GLU A 64 12.28 13.92 27.35
CA GLU A 64 12.33 14.78 26.16
C GLU A 64 13.52 14.50 25.24
N LYS A 65 14.69 14.14 25.78
CA LYS A 65 15.90 13.84 24.98
C LYS A 65 15.72 12.56 24.16
N ILE A 66 15.06 11.56 24.72
CA ILE A 66 14.75 10.31 24.03
C ILE A 66 13.65 10.56 23.00
N ARG A 67 12.64 11.34 23.38
CA ARG A 67 11.51 11.70 22.51
C ARG A 67 11.94 12.49 21.28
N SER A 68 12.91 13.40 21.40
CA SER A 68 13.46 14.15 20.26
C SER A 68 14.21 13.24 19.28
N SER A 69 15.03 12.31 19.78
CA SER A 69 15.71 11.30 18.95
C SER A 69 14.73 10.42 18.20
N ILE A 70 13.69 9.91 18.87
CA ILE A 70 12.64 9.10 18.21
C ILE A 70 11.91 9.93 17.14
N LYS A 71 11.64 11.22 17.40
CA LYS A 71 11.00 12.13 16.43
C LYS A 71 11.86 12.29 15.17
N VAL A 72 13.18 12.35 15.31
CA VAL A 72 14.10 12.40 14.16
C VAL A 72 14.00 11.10 13.35
N THR A 73 14.03 9.94 14.01
CA THR A 73 13.86 8.65 13.33
C THR A 73 12.54 8.58 12.56
N LEU A 74 11.42 8.96 13.19
CA LEU A 74 10.11 8.99 12.52
C LEU A 74 10.08 9.93 11.31
N ARG A 75 10.81 11.06 11.36
CA ARG A 75 10.95 11.96 10.21
C ARG A 75 11.73 11.31 9.07
N ILE A 76 12.86 10.67 9.37
CA ILE A 76 13.67 9.95 8.38
C ILE A 76 12.84 8.84 7.73
N THR A 77 12.10 8.08 8.52
CA THR A 77 11.22 7.02 8.01
C THR A 77 10.11 7.60 7.11
N SER A 78 9.52 8.73 7.49
CA SER A 78 8.53 9.41 6.65
C SER A 78 9.12 9.91 5.33
N THR A 79 10.35 10.42 5.33
CA THR A 79 11.03 10.79 4.07
C THR A 79 11.33 9.58 3.19
N MET A 80 11.75 8.46 3.78
CA MET A 80 11.96 7.20 3.04
C MET A 80 10.67 6.71 2.39
N PHE A 81 9.54 6.79 3.09
CA PHE A 81 8.23 6.43 2.52
C PHE A 81 7.80 7.33 1.37
N LYS A 82 8.03 8.65 1.48
CA LYS A 82 7.73 9.56 0.37
C LYS A 82 8.55 9.21 -0.87
N ASN A 83 9.82 8.87 -0.70
CA ASN A 83 10.69 8.46 -1.81
C ASN A 83 10.27 7.13 -2.46
N SER A 84 9.61 6.24 -1.70
CA SER A 84 9.07 4.98 -2.20
C SER A 84 7.61 5.06 -2.65
N ASN A 85 7.09 6.27 -2.91
CA ASN A 85 5.70 6.53 -3.32
C ASN A 85 4.64 6.03 -2.32
N VAL A 86 4.99 5.95 -1.04
CA VAL A 86 4.07 5.59 0.04
C VAL A 86 3.50 6.85 0.67
N SER A 87 2.18 6.99 0.62
CA SER A 87 1.43 8.10 1.22
C SER A 87 0.78 7.68 2.52
N ILE A 88 0.84 8.55 3.53
CA ILE A 88 0.30 8.28 4.87
C ILE A 88 -1.13 8.81 4.96
N ILE A 89 -2.05 7.95 5.41
CA ILE A 89 -3.44 8.31 5.76
C ILE A 89 -3.46 8.67 7.23
N ASN A 90 -3.48 9.97 7.51
CA ASN A 90 -3.57 10.51 8.86
C ASN A 90 -4.67 11.57 8.90
N PRO A 91 -5.94 11.16 9.04
CA PRO A 91 -7.06 12.09 9.04
C PRO A 91 -7.00 13.02 10.25
N ASN A 92 -7.41 14.27 10.06
CA ASN A 92 -7.48 15.22 11.15
C ASN A 92 -8.64 14.89 12.10
N LYS A 93 -8.51 15.39 13.33
CA LYS A 93 -9.60 15.32 14.30
C LYS A 93 -10.82 16.06 13.75
N PHE A 94 -11.98 15.42 13.86
CA PHE A 94 -13.28 15.85 13.34
C PHE A 94 -13.46 15.82 11.80
N GLU A 95 -12.59 15.13 11.06
CA GLU A 95 -12.86 14.85 9.64
C GLU A 95 -13.96 13.80 9.46
N LYS A 96 -14.60 13.81 8.29
CA LYS A 96 -15.66 12.87 7.93
C LYS A 96 -15.09 11.45 7.81
N PHE A 97 -15.71 10.49 8.50
CA PHE A 97 -15.35 9.09 8.38
C PHE A 97 -15.62 8.57 6.95
N ASN A 98 -14.69 7.79 6.41
CA ASN A 98 -14.81 7.18 5.08
C ASN A 98 -14.47 5.68 5.19
N PRO A 99 -15.45 4.78 5.03
CA PRO A 99 -15.25 3.34 5.18
C PRO A 99 -14.22 2.73 4.23
N LEU A 100 -13.94 3.37 3.08
CA LEU A 100 -12.99 2.86 2.09
C LEU A 100 -11.53 2.99 2.55
N ILE A 101 -11.24 3.92 3.45
CA ILE A 101 -9.87 4.28 3.85
C ILE A 101 -9.68 4.27 5.37
N HIS A 102 -10.76 4.28 6.13
CA HIS A 102 -10.79 4.31 7.57
C HIS A 102 -11.54 3.09 8.10
N GLN A 103 -10.99 2.46 9.13
CA GLN A 103 -11.62 1.39 9.87
C GLN A 103 -11.90 1.86 11.29
N ALA A 104 -13.19 1.96 11.63
CA ALA A 104 -13.62 2.35 12.97
C ALA A 104 -13.55 1.15 13.92
N ILE A 105 -12.84 1.28 15.03
CA ILE A 105 -12.75 0.24 16.07
C ILE A 105 -13.56 0.61 17.31
N VAL A 106 -13.59 1.90 17.64
CA VAL A 106 -14.20 2.41 18.87
C VAL A 106 -15.19 3.51 18.52
N SER A 107 -16.41 3.41 19.03
CA SER A 107 -17.38 4.51 19.01
C SER A 107 -17.39 5.21 20.37
N ILE A 108 -17.24 6.53 20.36
CA ILE A 108 -17.21 7.36 21.57
C ILE A 108 -18.46 8.23 21.57
N LYS A 109 -19.24 8.16 22.65
CA LYS A 109 -20.41 9.02 22.83
C LYS A 109 -19.97 10.45 23.15
N MET A 110 -20.33 11.40 22.30
CA MET A 110 -20.03 12.82 22.49
C MET A 110 -21.16 13.69 21.97
N PRO A 111 -21.36 14.91 22.53
CA PRO A 111 -22.35 15.87 22.05
C PRO A 111 -21.85 16.60 20.77
N VAL A 112 -21.35 15.84 19.80
CA VAL A 112 -20.80 16.34 18.53
C VAL A 112 -21.49 15.59 17.40
N LYS A 113 -21.40 16.11 16.15
CA LYS A 113 -21.94 15.43 14.97
C LYS A 113 -21.46 13.97 14.89
N GLU A 114 -22.38 13.09 14.53
CA GLU A 114 -22.12 11.66 14.31
C GLU A 114 -21.20 11.42 13.12
N ASN A 115 -20.52 10.27 13.11
CA ASN A 115 -19.66 9.81 12.00
C ASN A 115 -18.44 10.70 11.72
N LEU A 116 -17.92 11.37 12.75
CA LEU A 116 -16.67 12.11 12.67
C LEU A 116 -15.53 11.34 13.34
N ILE A 117 -14.32 11.52 12.84
CA ILE A 117 -13.11 10.89 13.39
C ILE A 117 -12.69 11.64 14.65
N PHE A 118 -12.71 10.99 15.80
CA PHE A 118 -12.29 11.60 17.06
C PHE A 118 -10.78 11.50 17.30
N SER A 119 -10.19 10.34 17.03
CA SER A 119 -8.74 10.13 17.14
C SER A 119 -8.27 9.03 16.21
N VAL A 120 -7.01 9.16 15.75
CA VAL A 120 -6.32 8.13 14.99
C VAL A 120 -5.51 7.28 15.96
N LEU A 121 -5.88 6.00 16.07
CA LEU A 121 -5.16 5.03 16.88
C LEU A 121 -3.92 4.54 16.16
N GLN A 122 -4.09 4.22 14.87
CA GLN A 122 -3.05 3.69 14.00
C GLN A 122 -3.19 4.31 12.61
N LYS A 123 -2.09 4.81 12.05
CA LYS A 123 -2.10 5.45 10.72
C LYS A 123 -2.33 4.42 9.62
N GLY A 124 -3.01 4.86 8.56
CA GLY A 124 -3.18 4.08 7.33
C GLY A 124 -2.11 4.43 6.31
N TYR A 125 -1.96 3.61 5.28
CA TYR A 125 -0.95 3.79 4.24
C TYR A 125 -1.49 3.44 2.85
N PHE A 126 -1.11 4.23 1.86
CA PHE A 126 -1.30 3.99 0.44
C PHE A 126 0.06 3.78 -0.22
N ILE A 127 0.13 2.87 -1.18
CA ILE A 127 1.25 2.80 -2.13
C ILE A 127 0.73 3.20 -3.50
N GLU A 128 1.29 4.27 -4.06
CA GLU A 128 0.80 4.87 -5.31
C GLU A 128 -0.72 5.17 -5.26
N LYS A 129 -1.56 4.26 -5.79
CA LYS A 129 -3.03 4.37 -5.81
C LYS A 129 -3.73 3.19 -5.11
N LYS A 130 -2.99 2.29 -4.48
CA LYS A 130 -3.51 1.08 -3.83
C LYS A 130 -3.43 1.20 -2.31
N LEU A 131 -4.54 0.87 -1.64
CA LEU A 131 -4.61 0.88 -0.17
C LEU A 131 -3.80 -0.32 0.38
N LEU A 132 -2.76 -0.04 1.18
CA LEU A 132 -2.00 -1.07 1.87
C LEU A 132 -2.68 -1.48 3.18
N ARG A 133 -3.09 -0.48 3.96
CA ARG A 133 -3.73 -0.65 5.26
C ARG A 133 -4.64 0.55 5.55
N PRO A 134 -5.90 0.33 5.97
CA PRO A 134 -6.77 1.43 6.41
C PRO A 134 -6.24 2.05 7.70
N ALA A 135 -6.59 3.33 7.95
CA ALA A 135 -6.30 3.96 9.23
C ALA A 135 -7.30 3.46 10.28
N LEU A 136 -6.81 3.04 11.45
CA LEU A 136 -7.67 2.69 12.57
C LEU A 136 -8.05 3.95 13.34
N VAL A 137 -9.33 4.21 13.42
CA VAL A 137 -9.87 5.43 14.00
C VAL A 137 -10.93 5.13 15.06
N SER A 138 -11.07 6.06 16.00
CA SER A 138 -12.26 6.18 16.84
C SER A 138 -13.23 7.16 16.19
N VAL A 139 -14.52 6.85 16.23
CA VAL A 139 -15.58 7.69 15.65
C VAL A 139 -16.55 8.19 16.71
N THR A 140 -17.11 9.37 16.50
CA THR A 140 -18.16 9.91 17.36
C THR A 140 -19.50 9.26 17.04
N CYS A 141 -20.17 8.79 18.08
CA CYS A 141 -21.58 8.41 18.07
C CYS A 141 -22.34 9.36 19.00
N LYS A 142 -23.64 9.55 18.75
CA LYS A 142 -24.51 10.36 19.60
C LYS A 142 -25.04 9.57 20.78
#